data_AF-A0A679FBU4-F1
#
_entry.id   AF-A0A679FBU4-F1
#
_cell.length_a   1.000
_cell.length_b   1.000
_cell.length_c   1.000
_cell.angle_alpha   90.00
_cell.angle_beta   90.00
_cell.angle_gamma   90.00
#
_symmetry.space_group_name_H-M   'P 1'
#
loop_
_entity.id
_entity.type
_entity.pdbx_description
1 polymer ?
#
loop_
_entity_poly.entity_id
_entity_poly.type
_entity_poly.pdbx_seq_one_letter_code
_entity_poly.pdbx_strand_id
1 'polypeptide(L)' 'MSTIVTEIYDALREAGASEEKARKAAEVVANFDSKNSDVQHEFALLKGEFNTVKWMLATNITLTLLVLGKLFLH' A
#
# COMPACT_ATOMS: atom_id res chain seq x y z
N MET A 1 -15.20 13.60 4.58
CA MET A 1 -15.89 12.51 3.85
C MET A 1 -15.28 12.42 2.47
N SER A 2 -14.86 11.24 2.02
CA SER A 2 -14.41 11.09 0.63
C SER A 2 -15.62 11.25 -0.30
N THR A 3 -15.41 11.83 -1.48
CA THR A 3 -16.49 12.11 -2.46
C THR A 3 -17.34 10.87 -2.75
N ILE A 4 -16.71 9.68 -2.74
CA ILE A 4 -17.35 8.38 -2.97
C ILE A 4 -18.40 8.06 -1.90
N VAL A 5 -18.17 8.45 -0.63
CA VAL A 5 -19.11 8.17 0.47
C VAL A 5 -20.41 8.95 0.29
N THR A 6 -20.31 10.20 -0.16
CA THR A 6 -21.47 11.05 -0.44
C THR A 6 -22.22 10.55 -1.67
N GLU A 7 -21.51 10.21 -2.75
CA GLU A 7 -22.13 9.67 -3.97
C GLU A 7 -22.88 8.35 -3.74
N ILE A 8 -22.31 7.44 -2.94
CA ILE A 8 -22.98 6.16 -2.60
C ILE A 8 -24.21 6.42 -1.71
N TYR A 9 -24.10 7.33 -0.75
CA TYR A 9 -25.23 7.69 0.10
C TYR A 9 -26.38 8.27 -0.74
N ASP A 10 -26.08 9.24 -1.61
CA ASP A 10 -27.06 9.92 -2.47
C ASP A 10 -27.70 8.92 -3.46
N ALA A 11 -26.90 8.08 -4.12
CA ALA A 11 -27.41 7.05 -5.03
C ALA A 11 -28.33 6.04 -4.32
N LEU A 12 -28.00 5.63 -3.10
CA LEU A 12 -28.85 4.74 -2.30
C LEU A 12 -30.14 5.44 -1.87
N ARG A 13 -30.07 6.74 -1.56
CA ARG A 13 -31.24 7.56 -1.24
C ARG A 13 -32.17 7.70 -2.44
N GLU A 14 -31.63 8.00 -3.62
CA GLU A 14 -32.38 8.07 -4.88
C GLU A 14 -32.99 6.72 -5.27
N ALA A 15 -32.31 5.61 -4.97
CA ALA A 15 -32.85 4.26 -5.16
C ALA A 15 -33.93 3.87 -4.14
N GLY A 16 -34.30 4.76 -3.21
CA GLY A 16 -35.38 4.54 -2.24
C GLY A 16 -34.94 3.81 -0.96
N ALA A 17 -33.65 3.70 -0.68
CA ALA A 17 -33.18 3.13 0.59
C ALA A 17 -33.55 4.03 1.78
N SER A 18 -33.80 3.41 2.94
CA SER A 18 -33.95 4.16 4.19
C SER A 18 -32.63 4.83 4.56
N GLU A 19 -32.70 6.01 5.19
CA GLU A 19 -31.55 6.83 5.57
C GLU A 19 -30.52 6.04 6.38
N GLU A 20 -30.99 5.24 7.33
CA GLU A 20 -30.14 4.35 8.13
C GLU A 20 -29.41 3.29 7.29
N LYS A 21 -30.04 2.75 6.23
CA LYS A 21 -29.40 1.78 5.33
C LYS A 21 -28.39 2.45 4.41
N ALA A 22 -28.72 3.61 3.85
CA ALA A 22 -27.84 4.39 3.00
C ALA A 22 -26.58 4.83 3.77
N ARG A 23 -26.76 5.35 5.00
CA ARG A 23 -25.66 5.76 5.88
C ARG A 23 -24.74 4.59 6.23
N LYS A 24 -25.30 3.44 6.65
CA LYS A 24 -24.49 2.25 6.97
C LYS A 24 -23.68 1.76 5.79
N ALA A 25 -24.26 1.70 4.59
CA ALA A 25 -23.55 1.27 3.40
C ALA A 25 -22.39 2.23 3.05
N ALA A 26 -22.64 3.54 3.11
CA ALA A 26 -21.62 4.56 2.90
C ALA A 26 -20.49 4.48 3.94
N GLU A 27 -20.82 4.26 5.22
CA GLU A 27 -19.84 4.07 6.31
C GLU A 27 -18.98 2.82 6.12
N VAL A 28 -19.55 1.70 5.62
CA VAL A 28 -18.79 0.49 5.32
C VAL A 28 -17.76 0.75 4.23
N VAL A 29 -18.14 1.49 3.18
CA VAL A 29 -17.22 1.85 2.09
C VAL A 29 -16.14 2.81 2.58
N ALA A 30 -16.49 3.80 3.39
CA ALA A 30 -15.52 4.72 4.00
C ALA A 30 -14.47 3.97 4.85
N ASN A 31 -14.92 3.00 5.64
CA ASN A 31 -14.05 2.17 6.47
C ASN A 31 -13.22 1.17 5.66
N PHE A 32 -13.68 0.76 4.49
CA PHE A 32 -12.90 -0.08 3.59
C PHE A 32 -11.78 0.72 2.91
N ASP A 33 -12.10 1.94 2.48
CA ASP A 33 -11.13 2.85 1.84
C ASP A 33 -9.98 3.21 2.80
N SER A 34 -10.28 3.52 4.07
CA SER A 34 -9.26 3.80 5.08
C SER A 34 -8.32 2.62 5.35
N LYS A 35 -8.87 1.41 5.47
CA LYS A 35 -8.06 0.19 5.62
C LYS A 35 -7.18 -0.05 4.39
N ASN A 36 -7.68 0.25 3.20
CA ASN A 36 -6.91 0.10 1.98
C ASN A 36 -5.79 1.14 1.87
N SER A 37 -6.01 2.38 2.30
CA SER A 37 -4.96 3.40 2.34
C SER A 37 -3.85 3.03 3.32
N ASP A 38 -4.18 2.48 4.48
CA ASP A 38 -3.20 2.03 5.47
C ASP A 38 -2.33 0.89 4.91
N VAL A 39 -2.97 -0.09 4.28
CA VAL A 39 -2.28 -1.20 3.61
C VAL A 39 -1.35 -0.70 2.50
N GLN A 40 -1.80 0.24 1.65
CA GLN A 40 -0.96 0.81 0.61
C GLN A 40 0.26 1.55 1.19
N HIS A 41 0.06 2.27 2.29
CA HIS A 41 1.15 2.96 2.98
C HIS A 41 2.17 1.97 3.55
N GLU A 42 1.73 0.91 4.24
CA GLU A 42 2.61 -0.15 4.75
C GLU A 42 3.38 -0.85 3.62
N PHE A 43 2.72 -1.15 2.49
CA PHE A 43 3.39 -1.72 1.32
C PHE A 43 4.42 -0.78 0.71
N ALA A 44 4.16 0.53 0.67
CA ALA A 44 5.11 1.52 0.18
C ALA A 44 6.37 1.58 1.07
N LEU A 45 6.19 1.56 2.39
CA LEU A 45 7.30 1.48 3.34
C LEU A 45 8.11 0.19 3.15
N LEU A 46 7.44 -0.97 3.12
CA LEU A 46 8.08 -2.26 2.93
C LEU A 46 8.88 -2.32 1.62
N LYS A 47 8.35 -1.74 0.54
CA LYS A 47 9.05 -1.65 -0.74
C LYS A 47 10.32 -0.79 -0.64
N GLY A 48 10.28 0.30 0.13
CA GLY A 48 11.43 1.15 0.40
C GLY A 48 12.51 0.43 1.20
N GLU A 49 12.12 -0.28 2.26
CA GLU A 49 13.02 -1.12 3.06
C GLU A 49 13.65 -2.24 2.22
N PHE A 50 12.84 -2.94 1.42
CA PHE A 50 13.32 -4.00 0.53
C PHE A 50 14.32 -3.47 -0.51
N ASN A 51 14.08 -2.29 -1.08
CA ASN A 51 15.00 -1.66 -2.01
C ASN A 51 16.35 -1.33 -1.34
N THR A 52 16.31 -0.83 -0.10
CA THR A 52 17.52 -0.55 0.69
C THR A 52 18.33 -1.82 0.94
N VAL A 53 17.67 -2.89 1.41
CA VAL A 53 18.32 -4.20 1.64
C VAL A 53 18.91 -4.75 0.34
N LYS A 54 18.19 -4.64 -0.77
CA LYS A 54 18.68 -5.08 -2.09
C LYS A 54 19.98 -4.38 -2.48
N TRP A 55 20.09 -3.08 -2.27
CA TRP A 55 21.33 -2.33 -2.54
C TRP A 55 22.49 -2.72 -1.63
N MET A 56 22.22 -2.93 -0.34
CA MET A 56 23.22 -3.43 0.61
C MET A 56 23.74 -4.81 0.19
N LEU A 57 22.84 -5.73 -0.14
CA LEU A 57 23.20 -7.08 -0.58
C LEU A 57 23.99 -7.05 -1.88
N ALA A 58 23.54 -6.29 -2.89
CA ALA A 58 24.25 -6.15 -4.15
C ALA A 58 25.66 -5.61 -3.96
N THR A 59 25.82 -4.60 -3.10
CA THR A 59 27.13 -4.03 -2.76
C THR A 59 28.01 -5.05 -2.05
N ASN A 60 27.47 -5.76 -1.06
CA ASN A 60 28.20 -6.78 -0.32
C ASN A 60 28.69 -7.93 -1.22
N ILE A 61 27.81 -8.42 -2.11
CA ILE A 61 28.17 -9.45 -3.09
C ILE A 61 29.26 -8.93 -4.03
N THR A 62 29.10 -7.72 -4.57
CA THR A 62 30.07 -7.12 -5.49
C THR A 62 31.44 -6.96 -4.82
N LEU A 63 31.50 -6.44 -3.60
CA LEU A 63 32.75 -6.29 -2.84
C LEU A 63 33.39 -7.65 -2.54
N THR A 64 32.59 -8.64 -2.15
CA THR A 64 33.07 -10.00 -1.88
C THR A 64 33.68 -10.61 -3.15
N LEU A 65 33.00 -10.50 -4.29
CA LEU A 65 33.52 -10.98 -5.57
C LEU A 65 34.77 -10.23 -6.01
N LEU A 66 34.86 -8.91 -5.77
CA LEU A 66 36.07 -8.13 -6.06
C LEU A 66 37.28 -8.58 -5.23
N VAL A 67 37.08 -8.81 -3.93
CA VAL A 67 38.13 -9.31 -3.03
C VAL A 67 38.56 -10.71 -3.45
N LEU A 68 37.62 -11.62 -3.71
CA LEU A 68 37.92 -12.96 -4.20
C LEU A 68 38.63 -12.91 -5.54
N GLY A 69 38.19 -12.07 -6.47
CA GLY A 69 38.84 -11.87 -7.76
C GLY A 69 40.29 -11.42 -7.60
N LYS A 70 40.57 -10.44 -6.72
CA LYS A 70 41.95 -10.03 -6.43
C LYS A 70 42.79 -11.10 -5.73
N LEU A 71 42.16 -11.97 -4.92
CA LEU A 71 42.88 -13.02 -4.18
C LEU A 71 43.23 -14.23 -5.07
N PHE A 72 42.36 -14.58 -6.03
CA PHE A 72 42.48 -15.82 -6.82
C PHE A 72 42.86 -15.59 -8.29
N LEU A 73 42.69 -14.38 -8.83
CA LEU A 73 43.07 -14.03 -10.22
C LEU A 73 44.30 -13.11 -10.28
N HIS A 74 45.12 -13.12 -9.22
CA HIS A 74 46.46 -12.54 -9.22
C HIS A 74 47.51 -13.64 -9.39
#